data_AF-A0A652JXV6-F1
#
_entry.id   AF-A0A652JXV6-F1
#
_cell.length_a   1.000
_cell.length_b   1.000
_cell.length_c   1.000
_cell.angle_alpha   90.00
_cell.angle_beta   90.00
_cell.angle_gamma   90.00
#
_symmetry.space_group_name_H-M   'P 1'
#
loop_
_entity.id
_entity.type
_entity.pdbx_description
1 polymer ?
#
loop_
_entity_poly.entity_id
_entity_poly.type
_entity_poly.pdbx_seq_one_letter_code
_entity_poly.pdbx_strand_id
1 'polypeptide(L)'
;QMPEDARPARDPAARPDGISGTAWLDFTKGGGGRPNSVDARELGLKGLRIEAVKDGRVVASTTAAADGTFSLPAAADGAVLRLPASNFREQYGGVEWLGPSLVTPAVIGSYVWMWAGFAMVLIAAGLASVPRELLEAARVDGANEWQVFRRITVPLLAPVLAVVLVTLMINVLKVFDLVFIIAPGSAQDDANVLALQLYRSSFGTDADLGIGSAIAVLLRHRRTAP
;
A
#
# COMPACT_ATOMS: atom_id res chain seq x y z
N GLN A 1 5.49 14.49 -13.29
CA GLN A 1 4.82 15.63 -13.95
C GLN A 1 5.36 15.72 -15.37
N MET A 2 4.52 15.94 -16.37
CA MET A 2 4.99 16.13 -17.76
C MET A 2 5.76 17.44 -17.88
N PRO A 3 6.86 17.49 -18.68
CA PRO A 3 7.49 18.75 -19.07
C PRO A 3 6.47 19.66 -19.78
N GLU A 4 6.51 20.97 -19.51
CA GLU A 4 5.56 21.93 -20.11
C GLU A 4 5.65 22.01 -21.64
N ASP A 5 6.78 21.60 -22.21
CA ASP A 5 7.02 21.59 -23.65
C ASP A 5 7.00 20.18 -24.27
N ALA A 6 6.41 19.21 -23.56
CA ALA A 6 6.12 17.89 -24.12
C ALA A 6 5.16 18.00 -25.31
N ARG A 7 5.45 17.27 -26.38
CA ARG A 7 4.66 17.24 -27.62
C ARG A 7 3.82 15.96 -27.69
N PRO A 8 2.80 15.92 -28.56
CA PRO A 8 2.11 14.68 -28.90
C PRO A 8 3.10 13.57 -29.23
N ALA A 9 2.89 12.40 -28.66
CA ALA A 9 3.67 11.21 -28.93
C ALA A 9 3.58 10.85 -30.41
N ARG A 10 4.66 10.31 -30.96
CA ARG A 10 4.72 9.88 -32.36
C ARG A 10 5.27 8.48 -32.48
N ASP A 11 4.77 7.74 -33.46
CA ASP A 11 5.36 6.46 -33.82
C ASP A 11 6.81 6.66 -34.28
N PRO A 12 7.71 5.75 -33.89
CA PRO A 12 9.12 5.84 -34.26
C PRO A 12 9.28 5.59 -35.76
N ALA A 13 10.07 6.43 -36.43
CA ALA A 13 10.45 6.17 -37.81
C ALA A 13 11.49 5.03 -37.86
N ALA A 14 11.20 3.98 -38.63
CA ALA A 14 12.12 2.86 -38.84
C ALA A 14 13.46 3.38 -39.41
N ARG A 15 14.56 2.92 -38.82
CA ARG A 15 15.92 3.24 -39.29
C ARG A 15 16.66 1.96 -39.66
N PRO A 16 17.40 1.94 -40.79
CA PRO A 16 18.17 0.76 -41.20
C PRO A 16 19.31 0.42 -40.22
N ASP A 17 19.88 1.44 -39.56
CA ASP A 17 21.14 1.33 -38.83
C ASP A 17 20.99 1.35 -37.29
N GLY A 18 19.80 1.00 -36.78
CA GLY A 18 19.58 0.98 -35.34
C GLY A 18 18.17 0.70 -34.88
N ILE A 19 17.99 0.73 -33.56
CA ILE A 19 16.68 0.54 -32.91
C ILE A 19 16.05 1.91 -32.70
N SER A 20 14.81 2.06 -33.15
CA SER A 20 13.98 3.23 -32.89
C SER A 20 12.79 2.84 -32.02
N GLY A 21 12.42 3.71 -31.09
CA GLY A 21 11.25 3.50 -30.23
C GLY A 21 10.63 4.82 -29.80
N THR A 22 9.52 4.73 -29.09
CA THR A 22 8.86 5.89 -28.49
C THR A 22 8.61 5.59 -27.02
N ALA A 23 8.90 6.57 -26.16
CA ALA A 23 8.52 6.56 -24.76
C ALA A 23 7.37 7.57 -24.58
N TRP A 24 6.22 7.10 -24.12
CA TRP A 24 5.04 7.95 -23.91
C TRP A 24 4.24 7.46 -22.70
N LEU A 25 3.32 8.31 -22.24
CA LEU A 25 2.27 7.85 -21.32
C LEU A 25 1.10 7.34 -22.14
N ASP A 26 0.86 6.03 -22.07
CA ASP A 26 -0.35 5.38 -22.60
C ASP A 26 -1.56 5.74 -21.72
N PHE A 27 -1.96 7.01 -21.83
CA PHE A 27 -3.07 7.59 -21.10
C PHE A 27 -3.71 8.71 -21.90
N THR A 28 -4.88 8.42 -22.45
CA THR A 28 -5.75 9.43 -23.05
C THR A 28 -6.72 10.00 -22.00
N LYS A 29 -6.62 11.30 -21.71
CA LYS A 29 -7.50 11.98 -20.74
C LYS A 29 -8.96 11.90 -21.21
N GLY A 30 -9.82 11.31 -20.37
CA GLY A 30 -11.24 11.09 -20.69
C GLY A 30 -11.55 9.74 -21.35
N GLY A 31 -10.54 8.86 -21.51
CA GLY A 31 -10.70 7.53 -22.10
C GLY A 31 -10.72 7.51 -23.62
N GLY A 32 -10.91 6.33 -24.20
CA GLY A 32 -11.03 6.14 -25.66
C GLY A 32 -9.71 5.91 -26.42
N GLY A 33 -8.57 5.86 -25.73
CA GLY A 33 -7.30 5.43 -26.31
C GLY A 33 -7.28 3.93 -26.63
N ARG A 34 -6.36 3.51 -27.48
CA ARG A 34 -6.09 2.09 -27.77
C ARG A 34 -4.84 1.67 -27.02
N PRO A 35 -4.91 0.66 -26.13
CA PRO A 35 -3.73 0.20 -25.39
C PRO A 35 -2.60 -0.17 -26.33
N ASN A 36 -1.37 0.24 -25.98
CA ASN A 36 -0.15 -0.02 -26.74
C ASN A 36 -0.13 0.59 -28.16
N SER A 37 -0.93 1.62 -28.42
CA SER A 37 -0.91 2.36 -29.69
C SER A 37 -0.78 3.84 -29.40
N VAL A 38 0.19 4.49 -30.04
CA VAL A 38 0.38 5.93 -29.89
C VAL A 38 -0.84 6.68 -30.45
N ASP A 39 -1.45 7.54 -29.63
CA ASP A 39 -2.47 8.49 -30.06
C ASP A 39 -1.92 9.92 -30.08
N ALA A 40 -2.40 10.76 -30.99
CA ALA A 40 -2.06 12.18 -31.06
C ALA A 40 -2.50 12.99 -29.81
N ARG A 41 -3.36 12.42 -28.96
CA ARG A 41 -3.76 13.00 -27.67
C ARG A 41 -2.82 12.64 -26.52
N GLU A 42 -1.94 11.67 -26.73
CA GLU A 42 -0.97 11.22 -25.73
C GLU A 42 0.31 12.02 -25.84
N LEU A 43 1.00 12.20 -24.72
CA LEU A 43 2.21 13.02 -24.66
C LEU A 43 3.46 12.14 -24.63
N GLY A 44 4.47 12.55 -25.39
CA GLY A 44 5.79 11.95 -25.36
C GLY A 44 6.53 12.25 -24.06
N LEU A 45 7.25 11.25 -23.54
CA LEU A 45 8.09 11.37 -22.35
C LEU A 45 9.42 12.03 -22.68
N LYS A 46 9.39 13.34 -22.94
CA LYS A 46 10.60 14.14 -23.23
C LYS A 46 11.64 14.02 -22.12
N GLY A 47 12.91 13.88 -22.52
CA GLY A 47 14.05 13.94 -21.60
C GLY A 47 14.28 12.65 -20.83
N LEU A 48 13.47 11.61 -21.07
CA LEU A 48 13.65 10.30 -20.46
C LEU A 48 14.92 9.65 -21.02
N ARG A 49 15.89 9.35 -20.15
CA ARG A 49 17.09 8.59 -20.51
C ARG A 49 16.71 7.12 -20.70
N ILE A 50 17.23 6.49 -21.73
CA ILE A 50 16.97 5.09 -22.05
C ILE A 50 18.31 4.41 -22.27
N GLU A 51 18.54 3.31 -21.57
CA GLU A 51 19.78 2.54 -21.63
C GLU A 51 19.51 1.17 -22.27
N ALA A 52 20.33 0.81 -23.25
CA ALA A 52 20.38 -0.55 -23.78
C ALA A 52 21.36 -1.36 -22.95
N VAL A 53 20.89 -2.44 -22.33
CA VAL A 53 21.68 -3.31 -21.45
C VAL A 53 21.82 -4.69 -22.08
N LYS A 54 23.05 -5.15 -22.24
CA LYS A 54 23.40 -6.49 -22.73
C LYS A 54 24.41 -7.11 -21.78
N ASP A 55 24.15 -8.34 -21.33
CA ASP A 55 25.00 -9.07 -20.37
C ASP A 55 25.31 -8.25 -19.09
N GLY A 56 24.31 -7.49 -18.61
CA GLY A 56 24.42 -6.64 -17.42
C GLY A 56 25.22 -5.33 -17.61
N ARG A 57 25.71 -5.04 -18.82
CA ARG A 57 26.45 -3.80 -19.14
C ARG A 57 25.63 -2.90 -20.05
N VAL A 58 25.73 -1.58 -19.83
CA VAL A 58 25.13 -0.59 -20.71
C VAL A 58 25.95 -0.51 -21.99
N VAL A 59 25.38 -0.95 -23.11
CA VAL A 59 26.03 -0.95 -24.43
C VAL A 59 25.73 0.32 -25.23
N ALA A 60 24.62 0.98 -24.95
CA ALA A 60 24.27 2.28 -25.51
C ALA A 60 23.29 3.01 -24.59
N SER A 61 23.21 4.33 -24.74
CA SER A 61 22.18 5.13 -24.08
C SER A 61 21.74 6.28 -24.96
N THR A 62 20.48 6.70 -24.80
CA THR A 62 19.88 7.80 -25.55
C THR A 62 18.91 8.57 -24.66
N THR A 63 18.39 9.69 -25.15
CA THR A 63 17.38 10.49 -24.45
C THR A 63 16.20 10.72 -25.37
N ALA A 64 14.99 10.52 -24.87
CA ALA A 64 13.76 10.73 -25.63
C ALA A 64 13.58 12.20 -26.02
N ALA A 65 13.20 12.43 -27.27
CA ALA A 65 12.91 13.74 -27.84
C ALA A 65 11.59 14.31 -27.29
N ALA A 66 11.22 15.53 -27.73
CA ALA A 66 10.02 16.21 -27.25
C ALA A 66 8.72 15.43 -27.52
N ASP A 67 8.70 14.61 -28.57
CA ASP A 67 7.60 13.72 -28.95
C ASP A 67 7.76 12.28 -28.42
N GLY A 68 8.71 12.07 -27.49
CA GLY A 68 8.98 10.77 -26.89
C GLY A 68 9.81 9.83 -27.76
N THR A 69 10.08 10.16 -29.02
CA THR A 69 10.84 9.29 -29.93
C THR A 69 12.31 9.22 -29.50
N PHE A 70 12.92 8.05 -29.69
CA PHE A 70 14.33 7.83 -29.41
C PHE A 70 14.96 6.87 -30.42
N SER A 71 16.28 6.94 -30.55
CA SER A 71 17.06 6.01 -31.38
C SER A 71 18.32 5.55 -30.66
N LEU A 72 18.63 4.27 -30.83
CA LEU A 72 19.82 3.59 -30.34
C LEU A 72 20.57 2.99 -31.54
N PRO A 73 21.91 2.85 -31.45
CA PRO A 73 22.72 2.27 -32.52
C PRO A 73 22.41 0.77 -32.72
N ALA A 74 22.71 0.22 -33.89
CA ALA A 74 22.56 -1.22 -34.17
C ALA A 74 23.30 -2.14 -33.17
N ALA A 75 24.35 -1.64 -32.51
CA ALA A 75 25.04 -2.38 -31.45
C ALA A 75 24.14 -2.68 -30.22
N ALA A 76 23.04 -1.95 -30.05
CA ALA A 76 22.03 -2.21 -29.03
C ALA A 76 21.08 -3.36 -29.41
N ASP A 77 21.24 -3.99 -30.58
CA ASP A 77 20.36 -5.07 -31.01
C ASP A 77 20.42 -6.29 -30.09
N GLY A 78 19.23 -6.78 -29.74
CA GLY A 78 19.01 -7.80 -28.70
C GLY A 78 19.27 -7.34 -27.27
N ALA A 79 19.50 -6.05 -27.01
CA ALA A 79 19.64 -5.53 -25.64
C ALA A 79 18.27 -5.28 -24.99
N VAL A 80 18.21 -5.41 -23.66
CA VAL A 80 17.04 -5.04 -22.87
C VAL A 80 17.08 -3.54 -22.58
N LEU A 81 15.97 -2.84 -22.81
CA LEU A 81 15.86 -1.42 -22.49
C LEU A 81 15.61 -1.22 -20.99
N ARG A 82 16.38 -0.34 -20.38
CA ARG A 82 16.27 0.06 -18.98
C ARG A 82 16.08 1.55 -18.86
N LEU A 83 15.19 1.96 -17.95
CA LEU A 83 15.07 3.34 -17.50
C LEU A 83 15.94 3.52 -16.24
N PRO A 84 17.04 4.29 -16.29
CA PRO A 84 17.89 4.48 -15.12
C PRO A 84 17.18 5.29 -14.03
N ALA A 85 17.59 5.07 -12.77
CA ALA A 85 17.04 5.75 -11.59
C ALA A 85 17.11 7.29 -11.70
N SER A 86 18.09 7.82 -12.43
CA SER A 86 18.26 9.25 -12.67
C SER A 86 17.10 9.93 -13.41
N ASN A 87 16.23 9.16 -14.06
CA ASN A 87 15.01 9.68 -14.68
C ASN A 87 13.95 10.07 -13.66
N PHE A 88 14.02 9.47 -12.47
CA PHE A 88 13.04 9.63 -11.43
C PHE A 88 13.56 10.62 -10.41
N ARG A 89 12.64 11.35 -9.79
CA ARG A 89 12.99 12.24 -8.69
C ARG A 89 13.61 11.39 -7.58
N GLU A 90 14.65 11.91 -6.94
CA GLU A 90 15.22 11.27 -5.76
C GLU A 90 14.11 10.93 -4.76
N GLN A 91 14.21 9.74 -4.15
CA GLN A 91 13.25 9.30 -3.15
C GLN A 91 13.20 10.35 -2.03
N TYR A 92 12.00 10.61 -1.52
CA TYR A 92 11.80 11.53 -0.42
C TYR A 92 12.68 11.10 0.78
N GLY A 93 13.71 11.89 1.09
CA GLY A 93 14.68 11.58 2.14
C GLY A 93 14.20 11.86 3.57
N GLY A 94 12.91 12.14 3.77
CA GLY A 94 12.32 12.37 5.08
C GLY A 94 11.69 11.09 5.66
N VAL A 95 10.90 11.26 6.73
CA VAL A 95 10.19 10.14 7.36
C VAL A 95 9.10 9.62 6.42
N GLU A 96 9.31 8.42 5.89
CA GLU A 96 8.37 7.72 5.02
C GLU A 96 7.38 6.92 5.87
N TRP A 97 6.31 7.57 6.34
CA TRP A 97 5.31 6.96 7.24
C TRP A 97 4.65 5.68 6.70
N LEU A 98 4.54 5.59 5.37
CA LEU A 98 4.00 4.43 4.66
C LEU A 98 5.10 3.61 3.97
N GLY A 99 6.36 3.87 4.32
CA GLY A 99 7.50 3.12 3.84
C GLY A 99 7.65 1.78 4.58
N PRO A 100 8.49 0.88 4.07
CA PRO A 100 8.71 -0.47 4.60
C PRO A 100 8.88 -0.57 6.13
N SER A 101 9.57 0.40 6.72
CA SER A 101 9.93 0.39 8.14
C SER A 101 8.83 0.90 9.07
N LEU A 102 7.91 1.75 8.58
CA LEU A 102 6.92 2.45 9.41
C LEU A 102 5.47 2.09 9.07
N VAL A 103 5.23 1.39 7.96
CA VAL A 103 3.89 1.02 7.52
C VAL A 103 3.13 0.22 8.59
N THR A 104 3.79 -0.76 9.23
CA THR A 104 3.17 -1.60 10.27
C THR A 104 2.73 -0.80 11.50
N PRO A 105 3.61 -0.02 12.17
CA PRO A 105 3.16 0.82 13.29
C PRO A 105 2.17 1.91 12.87
N ALA A 106 2.26 2.45 11.66
CA ALA A 106 1.29 3.42 11.14
C ALA A 106 -0.12 2.82 10.98
N VAL A 107 -0.22 1.60 10.47
CA VAL A 107 -1.48 0.85 10.38
C VAL A 107 -2.04 0.57 11.78
N ILE A 108 -1.22 0.11 12.73
CA ILE A 108 -1.64 -0.15 14.11
C ILE A 108 -2.20 1.12 14.76
N GLY A 109 -1.48 2.24 14.66
CA GLY A 109 -1.92 3.53 15.20
C GLY A 109 -3.25 4.00 14.59
N SER A 110 -3.39 3.86 13.27
CA SER A 110 -4.62 4.20 12.55
C SER A 110 -5.81 3.35 13.01
N TYR A 111 -5.59 2.05 13.24
CA TYR A 111 -6.62 1.13 13.74
C TYR A 111 -7.04 1.48 15.17
N VAL A 112 -6.08 1.74 16.06
CA VAL A 112 -6.35 2.16 17.44
C VAL A 112 -7.16 3.45 17.45
N TRP A 113 -6.78 4.44 16.65
CA TRP A 113 -7.51 5.71 16.55
C TRP A 113 -8.97 5.52 16.11
N MET A 114 -9.19 4.72 15.06
CA MET A 114 -10.52 4.45 14.51
C MET A 114 -11.47 3.87 15.57
N TRP A 115 -10.96 2.95 16.40
CA TRP A 115 -11.78 2.26 17.40
C TRP A 115 -11.73 2.86 18.80
N ALA A 116 -10.85 3.84 19.04
CA ALA A 116 -10.73 4.52 20.33
C ALA A 116 -12.06 5.15 20.75
N GLY A 117 -12.77 5.80 19.83
CA GLY A 117 -14.07 6.41 20.12
C GLY A 117 -15.12 5.40 20.58
N PHE A 118 -15.19 4.24 19.91
CA PHE A 118 -16.10 3.15 20.29
C PHE A 118 -15.78 2.60 21.69
N ALA A 119 -14.50 2.29 21.94
CA ALA A 119 -14.07 1.79 23.25
C ALA A 119 -14.35 2.80 24.36
N MET A 120 -14.07 4.08 24.12
CA MET A 120 -14.32 5.18 25.07
C MET A 120 -15.80 5.27 25.46
N VAL A 121 -16.71 5.21 24.49
CA VAL A 121 -18.16 5.30 24.77
C VAL A 121 -18.63 4.12 25.62
N LEU A 122 -18.22 2.89 25.30
CA LEU A 122 -18.64 1.72 26.07
C LEU A 122 -18.02 1.71 27.47
N ILE A 123 -16.74 2.05 27.60
CA ILE A 123 -16.07 2.13 28.90
C ILE A 123 -16.70 3.24 29.75
N ALA A 124 -17.03 4.40 29.18
CA ALA A 124 -17.71 5.48 29.89
C ALA A 124 -19.10 5.08 30.38
N ALA A 125 -19.88 4.36 29.55
CA ALA A 125 -21.17 3.82 29.95
C ALA A 125 -21.04 2.79 31.09
N GLY A 126 -20.02 1.92 31.01
CA GLY A 126 -19.70 0.98 32.08
C GLY A 126 -19.25 1.66 33.37
N LEU A 127 -18.51 2.76 33.27
CA LEU A 127 -18.04 3.50 34.45
C LEU A 127 -19.20 4.24 35.12
N ALA A 128 -20.16 4.74 34.34
CA ALA A 128 -21.36 5.39 34.84
C ALA A 128 -22.28 4.44 35.62
N SER A 129 -22.21 3.12 35.40
CA SER A 129 -22.98 2.14 36.17
C SER A 129 -22.31 1.72 37.49
N VAL A 130 -21.07 2.14 37.75
CA VAL A 130 -20.37 1.83 39.01
C VAL A 130 -20.93 2.69 40.15
N PRO A 131 -21.44 2.07 41.23
CA PRO A 131 -21.94 2.82 42.39
C PRO A 131 -20.83 3.66 43.05
N ARG A 132 -21.09 4.96 43.25
CA ARG A 132 -20.13 5.88 43.91
C ARG A 132 -19.83 5.50 45.35
N GLU A 133 -20.83 4.97 46.05
CA GLU A 133 -20.73 4.49 47.44
C GLU A 133 -19.64 3.44 47.64
N LEU A 134 -19.39 2.56 46.66
CA LEU A 134 -18.29 1.58 46.72
C LEU A 134 -16.91 2.25 46.66
N LEU A 135 -16.79 3.33 45.88
CA LEU A 135 -15.54 4.08 45.75
C LEU A 135 -15.28 4.92 47.00
N GLU A 136 -16.33 5.50 47.58
CA GLU A 136 -16.25 6.25 48.83
C GLU A 136 -15.91 5.34 50.01
N ALA A 137 -16.54 4.16 50.12
CA ALA A 137 -16.21 3.17 51.14
C ALA A 137 -14.74 2.73 51.06
N ALA A 138 -14.24 2.44 49.86
CA ALA A 138 -12.84 2.07 49.68
C ALA A 138 -11.85 3.17 50.10
N ARG A 139 -12.21 4.45 49.89
CA ARG A 139 -11.40 5.59 50.36
C ARG A 139 -11.43 5.72 51.89
N VAL A 140 -12.58 5.47 52.52
CA VAL A 140 -12.71 5.43 53.98
C VAL A 140 -11.87 4.29 54.58
N ASP A 141 -11.79 3.14 53.90
CA ASP A 141 -10.95 2.00 54.26
C ASP A 141 -9.44 2.24 53.99
N GLY A 142 -9.05 3.44 53.54
CA GLY A 142 -7.66 3.82 53.31
C GLY A 142 -7.05 3.29 52.01
N ALA A 143 -7.86 2.83 51.06
CA ALA A 143 -7.36 2.42 49.75
C ALA A 143 -6.87 3.61 48.92
N ASN A 144 -5.71 3.47 48.28
CA ASN A 144 -5.21 4.46 47.33
C ASN A 144 -5.91 4.35 45.96
N GLU A 145 -5.85 5.39 45.13
CA GLU A 145 -6.54 5.44 43.83
C GLU A 145 -6.12 4.31 42.86
N TRP A 146 -4.87 3.86 42.90
CA TRP A 146 -4.42 2.72 42.09
C TRP A 146 -5.00 1.38 42.56
N GLN A 147 -5.16 1.20 43.87
CA GLN A 147 -5.82 0.05 44.48
C GLN A 147 -7.31 0.06 44.15
N VAL A 148 -7.98 1.21 44.26
CA VAL A 148 -9.38 1.38 43.86
C VAL A 148 -9.56 1.03 42.38
N PHE A 149 -8.71 1.57 41.51
CA PHE A 149 -8.75 1.27 40.06
C PHE A 149 -8.59 -0.22 39.78
N ARG A 150 -7.51 -0.86 40.25
CA ARG A 150 -7.22 -2.26 39.92
C ARG A 150 -8.11 -3.28 40.63
N ARG A 151 -8.56 -3.00 41.86
CA ARG A 151 -9.30 -3.98 42.69
C ARG A 151 -10.80 -3.77 42.68
N ILE A 152 -11.28 -2.58 42.31
CA ILE A 152 -12.72 -2.26 42.31
C ILE A 152 -13.17 -1.90 40.90
N THR A 153 -12.59 -0.86 40.30
CA THR A 153 -13.05 -0.34 39.00
C THR A 153 -12.85 -1.35 37.87
N VAL A 154 -11.66 -1.93 37.70
CA VAL A 154 -11.36 -2.89 36.63
C VAL A 154 -12.19 -4.18 36.74
N PRO A 155 -12.32 -4.83 37.92
CA PRO A 155 -13.18 -6.01 38.07
C PRO A 155 -14.65 -5.72 37.80
N LEU A 156 -15.18 -4.58 38.25
CA LEU A 156 -16.57 -4.18 37.99
C LEU A 156 -16.80 -3.86 36.50
N LEU A 157 -15.80 -3.30 35.82
CA LEU A 157 -15.83 -3.06 34.38
C LEU A 157 -15.51 -4.30 33.54
N ALA A 158 -15.08 -5.41 34.14
CA ALA A 158 -14.63 -6.59 33.39
C ALA A 158 -15.62 -7.09 32.34
N PRO A 159 -16.96 -7.13 32.58
CA PRO A 159 -17.92 -7.51 31.56
C PRO A 159 -17.92 -6.57 30.34
N VAL A 160 -17.83 -5.26 30.58
CA VAL A 160 -17.78 -4.24 29.53
C VAL A 160 -16.47 -4.33 28.76
N LEU A 161 -15.35 -4.48 29.46
CA LEU A 161 -14.03 -4.66 28.86
C LEU A 161 -13.96 -5.94 28.01
N ALA A 162 -14.60 -7.02 28.45
CA ALA A 162 -14.69 -8.26 27.68
C ALA A 162 -15.47 -8.07 26.37
N VAL A 163 -16.60 -7.36 26.40
CA VAL A 163 -17.36 -7.03 25.18
C VAL A 163 -16.51 -6.20 24.22
N VAL A 164 -15.89 -5.12 24.70
CA VAL A 164 -15.00 -4.26 23.89
C VAL A 164 -13.87 -5.09 23.29
N LEU A 165 -13.20 -5.93 24.08
CA LEU A 165 -12.09 -6.76 23.64
C LEU A 165 -12.50 -7.75 22.55
N VAL A 166 -13.60 -8.47 22.74
CA VAL A 166 -14.10 -9.45 21.75
C VAL A 166 -14.50 -8.74 20.46
N THR A 167 -15.20 -7.61 20.55
CA THR A 167 -15.57 -6.81 19.36
C THR A 167 -14.33 -6.33 18.61
N LEU A 168 -13.33 -5.78 19.30
CA LEU A 168 -12.07 -5.34 18.69
C LEU A 168 -11.32 -6.50 18.05
N MET A 169 -11.30 -7.68 18.69
CA MET A 169 -10.64 -8.88 18.17
C MET A 169 -11.32 -9.40 16.91
N ILE A 170 -12.66 -9.38 16.85
CA ILE A 170 -13.41 -9.71 15.62
C ILE A 170 -13.07 -8.73 14.50
N ASN A 171 -12.94 -7.44 14.80
CA ASN A 171 -12.63 -6.42 13.81
C ASN A 171 -11.16 -6.44 13.36
N VAL A 172 -10.22 -6.91 14.19
CA VAL A 172 -8.82 -7.11 13.78
C VAL A 172 -8.72 -8.14 12.66
N LEU A 173 -9.60 -9.15 12.63
CA LEU A 173 -9.64 -10.11 11.51
C LEU A 173 -10.00 -9.42 10.18
N LYS A 174 -10.65 -8.25 10.23
CA LYS A 174 -10.95 -7.39 9.08
C LYS A 174 -9.91 -6.30 8.84
N VAL A 175 -8.83 -6.23 9.63
CA VAL A 175 -7.77 -5.21 9.47
C VAL A 175 -7.11 -5.26 8.10
N PHE A 176 -7.21 -6.40 7.40
CA PHE A 176 -6.83 -6.54 6.00
C PHE A 176 -7.38 -5.40 5.12
N ASP A 177 -8.65 -5.04 5.30
CA ASP A 177 -9.28 -3.96 4.51
C ASP A 177 -8.53 -2.64 4.71
N LEU A 178 -8.08 -2.36 5.94
CA LEU A 178 -7.31 -1.16 6.28
C LEU A 178 -5.92 -1.16 5.64
N VAL A 179 -5.21 -2.30 5.69
CA VAL A 179 -3.88 -2.43 5.06
C VAL A 179 -3.98 -2.26 3.56
N PHE A 180 -4.98 -2.87 2.94
CA PHE A 180 -5.19 -2.79 1.50
C PHE A 180 -5.50 -1.34 1.03
N ILE A 181 -6.27 -0.58 1.80
CA ILE A 181 -6.65 0.79 1.45
C ILE A 181 -5.51 1.80 1.66
N ILE A 182 -4.75 1.67 2.77
CA ILE A 182 -3.82 2.73 3.20
C ILE A 182 -2.38 2.46 2.76
N ALA A 183 -1.93 1.20 2.73
CA ALA A 183 -0.54 0.92 2.40
C ALA A 183 -0.33 0.98 0.88
N PRO A 184 0.69 1.73 0.40
CA PRO A 184 1.03 1.75 -1.02
C PRO A 184 1.55 0.37 -1.46
N GLY A 185 1.29 0.00 -2.72
CA GLY A 185 1.62 -1.32 -3.26
C GLY A 185 3.11 -1.72 -3.09
N SER A 186 4.03 -0.76 -3.02
CA SER A 186 5.46 -0.96 -2.82
C SER A 186 5.88 -1.29 -1.39
N ALA A 187 5.08 -0.97 -0.37
CA ALA A 187 5.37 -1.23 1.05
C ALA A 187 4.36 -2.20 1.69
N GLN A 188 3.38 -2.62 0.90
CA GLN A 188 2.36 -3.60 1.29
C GLN A 188 2.97 -4.97 1.65
N ASP A 189 4.09 -5.37 1.04
CA ASP A 189 4.81 -6.60 1.39
C ASP A 189 5.47 -6.54 2.78
N ASP A 190 5.75 -5.35 3.29
CA ASP A 190 6.32 -5.16 4.63
C ASP A 190 5.22 -5.09 5.71
N ALA A 191 3.99 -4.75 5.32
CA ALA A 191 2.77 -4.80 6.14
C ALA A 191 1.99 -6.11 5.98
N ASN A 192 2.65 -7.18 5.53
CA ASN A 192 1.97 -8.34 4.98
C ASN A 192 1.08 -9.05 6.04
N VAL A 193 -0.20 -9.13 5.71
CA VAL A 193 -1.20 -9.94 6.39
C VAL A 193 -1.59 -11.07 5.44
N LEU A 194 -1.87 -12.28 5.94
CA LEU A 194 -2.21 -13.45 5.12
C LEU A 194 -3.29 -13.18 4.03
N ALA A 195 -4.21 -12.25 4.29
CA ALA A 195 -5.25 -11.83 3.35
C ALA A 195 -4.73 -10.93 2.20
N LEU A 196 -3.64 -10.18 2.39
CA LEU A 196 -3.00 -9.39 1.33
C LEU A 196 -2.27 -10.28 0.33
N GLN A 197 -1.61 -11.32 0.82
CA GLN A 197 -1.03 -12.36 -0.03
C GLN A 197 -2.12 -13.10 -0.82
N LEU A 198 -3.27 -13.41 -0.19
CA LEU A 198 -4.43 -13.99 -0.87
C LEU A 198 -4.95 -13.11 -2.02
N TYR A 199 -5.13 -11.80 -1.76
CA TYR A 199 -5.66 -10.87 -2.74
C TYR A 199 -4.70 -10.70 -3.93
N ARG A 200 -3.40 -10.55 -3.67
CA ARG A 200 -2.38 -10.43 -4.73
C ARG A 200 -2.27 -11.68 -5.58
N SER A 201 -2.27 -12.87 -4.97
CA SER A 201 -2.27 -14.13 -5.73
C SER A 201 -3.54 -14.33 -6.55
N SER A 202 -4.68 -13.81 -6.11
CA SER A 202 -5.96 -13.98 -6.81
C SER A 202 -6.24 -12.92 -7.87
N PHE A 203 -5.71 -11.70 -7.72
CA PHE A 203 -6.10 -10.53 -8.54
C PHE A 203 -4.93 -9.63 -9.00
N GLY A 204 -3.67 -10.04 -8.78
CA GLY A 204 -2.49 -9.32 -9.27
C GLY A 204 -2.28 -9.45 -10.78
N THR A 205 -1.33 -8.69 -11.33
CA THR A 205 -1.01 -8.67 -12.78
C THR A 205 -0.59 -10.04 -13.32
N ASP A 206 -0.03 -10.90 -12.45
CA ASP A 206 0.24 -12.33 -12.67
C ASP A 206 -0.65 -13.19 -11.74
N ALA A 207 -1.98 -13.08 -11.90
CA ALA A 207 -2.94 -13.78 -11.04
C ALA A 207 -2.82 -15.31 -11.16
N ASP A 208 -2.19 -15.93 -10.16
CA ASP A 208 -2.11 -17.37 -10.03
C ASP A 208 -3.24 -17.89 -9.13
N LEU A 209 -4.40 -18.13 -9.77
CA LEU A 209 -5.65 -18.54 -9.13
C LEU A 209 -5.50 -19.82 -8.27
N GLY A 210 -4.49 -20.65 -8.55
CA GLY A 210 -4.17 -21.85 -7.76
C GLY A 210 -3.63 -21.53 -6.37
N ILE A 211 -2.68 -20.58 -6.28
CA ILE A 211 -2.13 -20.12 -5.00
C ILE A 211 -3.18 -19.34 -4.21
N GLY A 212 -3.95 -18.48 -4.89
CA GLY A 212 -5.10 -17.78 -4.30
C GLY A 212 -6.12 -18.76 -3.69
N SER A 213 -6.46 -19.83 -4.39
CA SER A 213 -7.38 -20.85 -3.89
C SER A 213 -6.81 -21.64 -2.70
N ALA A 214 -5.51 -21.97 -2.71
CA ALA A 214 -4.86 -22.68 -1.61
C ALA A 214 -4.84 -21.87 -0.31
N ILE A 215 -4.51 -20.58 -0.38
CA ILE A 215 -4.54 -19.67 0.77
C ILE A 215 -5.98 -19.46 1.25
N ALA A 216 -6.97 -19.37 0.35
CA ALA A 216 -8.39 -19.24 0.69
C ALA A 216 -8.91 -20.46 1.48
N VAL A 217 -8.51 -21.67 1.09
CA VAL A 217 -8.86 -22.90 1.80
C VAL A 217 -8.23 -22.94 3.19
N LEU A 218 -6.98 -22.51 3.33
CA LEU A 218 -6.28 -22.45 4.62
C LEU A 218 -6.93 -21.43 5.59
N LEU A 219 -7.34 -20.28 5.07
CA LEU A 219 -8.13 -19.28 5.80
C LEU A 219 -9.54 -19.80 6.16
N ARG A 220 -10.19 -20.54 5.25
CA ARG A 220 -11.53 -21.10 5.43
C ARG A 220 -11.56 -22.29 6.40
N HIS A 221 -10.50 -23.11 6.45
CA HIS A 221 -10.52 -24.37 7.21
C HIS A 221 -10.36 -24.21 8.73
N ARG A 222 -10.14 -23.00 9.25
CA ARG A 222 -10.11 -22.75 10.71
C ARG A 222 -11.48 -22.62 11.39
N ARG A 223 -12.60 -22.93 10.71
CA ARG A 223 -13.96 -22.84 11.28
C ARG A 223 -14.77 -24.14 11.36
N THR A 224 -14.19 -25.30 11.10
CA THR A 224 -14.91 -26.57 11.31
C THR A 224 -13.97 -27.66 11.81
N ALA A 225 -13.75 -27.70 13.13
CA ALA A 225 -13.48 -28.95 13.81
C ALA A 225 -14.49 -29.04 14.98
N PRO A 226 -15.24 -30.16 15.12
CA PRO A 226 -16.25 -30.35 16.15
C PRO A 226 -15.64 -30.45 17.56
#